data_AF-A0A6P1J6F1-F1
#
_entry.id   AF-A0A6P1J6F1-F1
#
_cell.length_a   1.000
_cell.length_b   1.000
_cell.length_c   1.000
_cell.angle_alpha   90.00
_cell.angle_beta   90.00
_cell.angle_gamma   90.00
#
_symmetry.space_group_name_H-M   'P 1'
#
loop_
_entity.id
_entity.type
_entity.pdbx_description
1 polymer ?
#
loop_
_entity_poly.entity_id
_entity_poly.type
_entity_poly.pdbx_seq_one_letter_code
_entity_poly.pdbx_strand_id
1 'polypeptide(L)'
;MKNRRALRIGARWWAGLALLVIAALLFFSAPSVDDEVGALLGNGVVFSQGALMRTLAVLDVAAGLWVLIRPRSYAGLTAALMAVIALWLAPRMAAPALLEVGSLALDVRFVTLPLEVSVLIAGLAVTAFWMTRNLKSRARAGQGA
;
A
#
# COMPACT_ATOMS: atom_id res chain seq x y z
N MET A 1 -5.30 23.50 -18.41
CA MET A 1 -5.35 22.31 -17.51
C MET A 1 -3.92 21.88 -17.19
N LYS A 2 -3.43 22.22 -15.99
CA LYS A 2 -2.04 22.05 -15.55
C LYS A 2 -1.57 20.58 -15.64
N ASN A 3 -0.61 20.36 -16.52
CA ASN A 3 0.35 19.25 -16.59
C ASN A 3 -0.09 17.84 -16.10
N ARG A 4 -1.03 17.20 -16.82
CA ARG A 4 -1.47 15.79 -16.58
C ARG A 4 -0.29 14.79 -16.49
N ARG A 5 0.83 15.10 -17.14
CA ARG A 5 2.06 14.29 -17.14
C ARG A 5 2.77 14.31 -15.79
N ALA A 6 2.80 15.48 -15.13
CA ALA A 6 3.40 15.66 -13.81
C ALA A 6 2.56 14.96 -12.73
N LEU A 7 1.22 15.10 -12.78
CA LEU A 7 0.31 14.40 -11.86
C LEU A 7 0.49 12.87 -11.94
N ARG A 8 0.67 12.33 -13.15
CA ARG A 8 0.90 10.89 -13.36
C ARG A 8 2.21 10.40 -12.73
N ILE A 9 3.29 11.14 -12.95
CA ILE A 9 4.61 10.79 -12.44
C ILE A 9 4.57 10.90 -10.91
N GLY A 10 4.00 11.99 -10.38
CA GLY A 10 3.80 12.20 -8.95
C GLY A 10 2.97 11.09 -8.29
N ALA A 11 1.81 10.73 -8.84
CA ALA A 11 0.97 9.66 -8.29
C ALA A 11 1.67 8.30 -8.27
N ARG A 12 2.46 7.97 -9.31
CA ARG A 12 3.27 6.75 -9.34
C ARG A 12 4.33 6.75 -8.25
N TRP A 13 5.12 7.81 -8.19
CA TRP A 13 6.20 7.92 -7.21
C TRP A 13 5.64 7.92 -5.79
N TRP A 14 4.53 8.62 -5.56
CA TRP A 14 3.86 8.64 -4.28
C TRP A 14 3.36 7.26 -3.87
N ALA A 15 2.58 6.57 -4.72
CA ALA A 15 2.06 5.24 -4.40
C ALA A 15 3.19 4.24 -4.10
N GLY A 16 4.28 4.29 -4.85
CA GLY A 16 5.43 3.41 -4.64
C GLY A 16 6.22 3.75 -3.37
N LEU A 17 6.63 5.01 -3.20
CA LEU A 17 7.43 5.44 -2.06
C LEU A 17 6.66 5.34 -0.75
N ALA A 18 5.37 5.68 -0.75
CA ALA A 18 4.54 5.56 0.45
C ALA A 18 4.42 4.11 0.91
N LEU A 19 4.23 3.14 -0.01
CA LEU A 19 4.27 1.71 0.34
C LEU A 19 5.61 1.28 0.93
N LEU A 20 6.74 1.77 0.41
CA LEU A 20 8.05 1.47 0.98
C LEU A 20 8.23 2.07 2.39
N VAL A 21 7.72 3.28 2.62
CA VAL A 21 7.72 3.92 3.94
C VAL A 21 6.84 3.14 4.92
N ILE A 22 5.62 2.77 4.51
CA ILE A 22 4.72 1.93 5.31
C ILE A 22 5.41 0.60 5.65
N ALA A 23 6.02 -0.06 4.67
CA ALA A 23 6.72 -1.32 4.88
C ALA A 23 7.83 -1.21 5.93
N ALA A 24 8.66 -0.16 5.83
CA ALA A 24 9.72 0.08 6.81
C ALA A 24 9.12 0.28 8.21
N LEU A 25 8.11 1.14 8.31
CA LEU A 25 7.42 1.43 9.57
C LEU A 25 6.80 0.18 10.21
N LEU A 26 6.09 -0.64 9.43
CA LEU A 26 5.52 -1.91 9.90
C LEU A 26 6.61 -2.91 10.29
N PHE A 27 7.68 -3.02 9.51
CA PHE A 27 8.76 -3.97 9.80
C PHE A 27 9.51 -3.64 11.09
N PHE A 28 9.84 -2.36 11.31
CA PHE A 28 10.58 -1.94 12.50
C PHE A 28 9.74 -1.92 13.77
N SER A 29 8.42 -1.71 13.67
CA SER A 29 7.52 -1.75 14.83
C SER A 29 6.98 -3.16 15.13
N ALA A 30 7.06 -4.10 14.19
CA ALA A 30 6.57 -5.47 14.39
C ALA A 30 7.11 -6.18 15.66
N PRO A 31 8.41 -6.07 16.03
CA PRO A 31 8.92 -6.73 17.24
C PRO A 31 8.23 -6.29 18.52
N SER A 32 7.67 -5.08 18.60
CA SER A 32 7.02 -4.58 19.82
C SER A 32 5.68 -5.25 20.11
N VAL A 33 5.16 -6.05 19.17
CA VAL A 33 3.83 -6.68 19.23
C VAL A 33 3.89 -8.15 18.79
N ASP A 34 5.04 -8.80 18.99
CA ASP A 34 5.23 -10.22 18.63
C ASP A 34 4.42 -11.18 19.49
N ASP A 35 4.25 -10.86 20.77
CA ASP A 35 3.47 -11.66 21.72
C ASP A 35 1.97 -11.32 21.69
N GLU A 36 1.59 -10.29 20.94
CA GLU A 36 0.23 -9.79 20.87
C GLU A 36 -0.61 -10.56 19.85
N VAL A 37 -1.88 -10.78 20.18
CA VAL A 37 -2.82 -11.47 19.30
C VAL A 37 -3.21 -10.53 18.16
N GLY A 38 -2.89 -10.91 16.92
CA GLY A 38 -3.09 -10.09 15.74
C GLY A 38 -4.41 -10.32 15.01
N ALA A 39 -4.67 -11.55 14.56
CA ALA A 39 -5.93 -11.90 13.92
C ALA A 39 -6.26 -13.38 14.09
N LEU A 40 -7.54 -13.65 14.38
CA LEU A 40 -8.14 -14.97 14.22
C LEU A 40 -8.47 -15.17 12.75
N LEU A 41 -7.67 -15.96 12.05
CA LEU A 41 -8.04 -16.46 10.73
C LEU A 41 -8.98 -17.67 10.91
N GLY A 42 -9.84 -17.91 9.92
CA GLY A 42 -10.81 -19.01 9.96
C GLY A 42 -10.15 -20.36 10.32
N ASN A 43 -10.92 -21.26 10.93
CA ASN A 43 -10.45 -22.54 11.51
C ASN A 43 -9.60 -22.41 12.79
N GLY A 44 -9.65 -21.28 13.50
CA GLY A 44 -9.02 -21.13 14.81
C GLY A 44 -7.51 -20.88 14.77
N VAL A 45 -6.95 -20.55 13.60
CA VAL A 45 -5.54 -20.20 13.48
C VAL A 45 -5.35 -18.75 13.93
N VAL A 46 -4.61 -18.58 15.02
CA VAL A 46 -4.25 -17.26 15.56
C VAL A 46 -2.88 -16.88 15.01
N PHE A 47 -2.82 -15.74 14.32
CA PHE A 47 -1.54 -15.13 13.96
C PHE A 47 -1.20 -14.03 14.95
N SER A 48 0.08 -13.94 15.32
CA SER A 48 0.57 -12.81 16.12
C SER A 48 0.52 -11.53 15.30
N GLN A 49 0.30 -10.41 15.99
CA GLN A 49 0.25 -9.10 15.36
C GLN A 49 1.57 -8.78 14.66
N GLY A 50 2.71 -9.04 15.32
CA GLY A 50 4.03 -8.86 14.72
C GLY A 50 4.24 -9.69 13.45
N ALA A 51 3.74 -10.93 13.39
CA ALA A 51 3.82 -11.75 12.18
C ALA A 51 3.00 -11.15 11.02
N LEU A 52 1.79 -10.65 11.30
CA LEU A 52 0.96 -9.97 10.31
C LEU A 52 1.64 -8.70 9.79
N MET A 53 2.22 -7.89 10.68
CA MET A 53 2.92 -6.67 10.32
C MET A 53 4.13 -6.92 9.41
N ARG A 54 4.94 -7.96 9.70
CA ARG A 54 6.05 -8.35 8.81
C ARG A 54 5.57 -8.85 7.46
N THR A 55 4.48 -9.62 7.44
CA THR A 55 3.90 -10.14 6.20
C THR A 55 3.40 -9.00 5.33
N LEU A 56 2.66 -8.05 5.90
CA LEU A 56 2.23 -6.84 5.21
C LEU A 56 3.43 -6.03 4.71
N ALA A 57 4.46 -5.83 5.53
CA ALA A 57 5.66 -5.11 5.13
C ALA A 57 6.32 -5.73 3.88
N VAL A 58 6.45 -7.05 3.81
CA VAL A 58 7.02 -7.74 2.63
C VAL A 58 6.14 -7.54 1.39
N LEU A 59 4.82 -7.64 1.55
CA LEU A 59 3.87 -7.42 0.47
C LEU A 59 3.91 -5.97 -0.05
N ASP A 60 4.02 -5.00 0.85
CA ASP A 60 4.13 -3.57 0.53
C ASP A 60 5.44 -3.26 -0.19
N VAL A 61 6.56 -3.87 0.22
CA VAL A 61 7.81 -3.77 -0.55
C VAL A 61 7.64 -4.30 -1.96
N ALA A 62 7.07 -5.49 -2.11
CA ALA A 62 6.87 -6.10 -3.42
C ALA A 62 5.97 -5.24 -4.32
N ALA A 63 4.83 -4.77 -3.78
CA ALA A 63 3.89 -3.92 -4.49
C ALA A 63 4.50 -2.54 -4.83
N GLY A 64 5.17 -1.91 -3.86
CA GLY A 64 5.83 -0.61 -4.02
C GLY A 64 6.90 -0.63 -5.09
N LEU A 65 7.80 -1.63 -5.06
CA LEU A 65 8.82 -1.83 -6.09
C LEU A 65 8.21 -2.08 -7.47
N TRP A 66 7.15 -2.90 -7.55
CA TRP A 66 6.47 -3.17 -8.82
C TRP A 66 5.92 -1.88 -9.43
N VAL A 67 5.20 -1.06 -8.65
CA VAL A 67 4.66 0.23 -9.12
C VAL A 67 5.75 1.16 -9.65
N LEU A 68 6.90 1.21 -8.97
CA LEU A 68 8.02 2.06 -9.34
C LEU A 68 8.70 1.59 -10.64
N ILE A 69 9.00 0.29 -10.73
CA ILE A 69 9.73 -0.32 -11.87
C ILE A 69 8.86 -0.36 -13.12
N ARG A 70 7.61 -0.86 -13.00
CA ARG A 70 6.74 -1.12 -14.15
C ARG A 70 5.32 -0.61 -13.92
N PRO A 71 5.08 0.69 -14.12
CA PRO A 71 3.76 1.28 -13.93
C PRO A 71 2.80 0.85 -15.04
N ARG A 72 2.06 -0.23 -14.80
CA ARG A 72 0.91 -0.65 -15.60
C ARG A 72 -0.35 -0.60 -14.74
N SER A 73 -1.52 -0.76 -15.35
CA SER A 73 -2.81 -0.82 -14.64
C SER A 73 -2.78 -1.85 -13.51
N TYR A 74 -2.20 -3.03 -13.75
CA TYR A 74 -2.09 -4.09 -12.75
C TYR A 74 -1.25 -3.68 -11.54
N ALA A 75 -0.16 -2.93 -11.73
CA ALA A 75 0.68 -2.50 -10.60
C ALA A 75 -0.04 -1.48 -9.72
N GLY A 76 -0.80 -0.54 -10.32
CA GLY A 76 -1.65 0.38 -9.56
C GLY A 76 -2.75 -0.33 -8.78
N LEU A 77 -3.35 -1.38 -9.37
CA LEU A 77 -4.33 -2.24 -8.72
C LEU A 77 -3.71 -3.03 -7.56
N THR A 78 -2.50 -3.56 -7.72
CA THR A 78 -1.79 -4.27 -6.65
C THR A 78 -1.53 -3.35 -5.46
N ALA A 79 -1.08 -2.12 -5.69
CA ALA A 79 -0.89 -1.13 -4.62
C ALA A 79 -2.18 -0.80 -3.89
N ALA A 80 -3.26 -0.55 -4.64
CA ALA A 80 -4.58 -0.31 -4.06
C ALA A 80 -5.08 -1.52 -3.25
N LEU A 81 -4.85 -2.74 -3.76
CA LEU A 81 -5.26 -3.97 -3.08
C LEU A 81 -4.49 -4.15 -1.76
N MET A 82 -3.18 -3.92 -1.74
CA MET A 82 -2.40 -4.01 -0.49
C MET A 82 -2.90 -3.01 0.54
N ALA A 83 -3.14 -1.76 0.13
CA ALA A 83 -3.71 -0.76 1.02
C ALA A 83 -5.09 -1.13 1.57
N VAL A 84 -5.96 -1.73 0.75
CA VAL A 84 -7.26 -2.25 1.22
C VAL A 84 -7.09 -3.38 2.22
N ILE A 85 -6.17 -4.32 1.97
CA ILE A 85 -5.90 -5.44 2.89
C ILE A 85 -5.38 -4.89 4.23
N ALA A 86 -4.42 -3.95 4.19
CA ALA A 86 -3.87 -3.32 5.39
C ALA A 86 -4.95 -2.56 6.19
N LEU A 87 -5.76 -1.74 5.52
CA LEU A 87 -6.87 -1.01 6.16
C LEU A 87 -7.94 -1.95 6.72
N TRP A 88 -8.19 -3.09 6.07
CA TRP A 88 -9.09 -4.11 6.58
C TRP A 88 -8.51 -4.82 7.80
N LEU A 89 -7.20 -5.06 7.83
CA LEU A 89 -6.52 -5.69 8.97
C LEU A 89 -6.35 -4.74 10.17
N ALA A 90 -6.27 -3.44 9.94
CA ALA A 90 -6.08 -2.42 10.97
C ALA A 90 -6.98 -2.55 12.21
N PRO A 91 -8.32 -2.69 12.11
CA PRO A 91 -9.19 -2.86 13.29
C PRO A 91 -8.99 -4.20 14.02
N ARG A 92 -8.28 -5.16 13.44
CA ARG A 92 -8.00 -6.47 14.06
C ARG A 92 -6.70 -6.42 14.89
N MET A 93 -5.77 -5.54 14.52
CA MET A 93 -4.50 -5.32 15.22
C MET A 93 -4.67 -4.31 16.36
N ALA A 94 -5.14 -4.79 17.51
CA ALA A 94 -5.54 -3.94 18.64
C ALA A 94 -4.35 -3.30 19.38
N ALA A 95 -3.23 -4.02 19.50
CA ALA A 95 -2.09 -3.55 20.28
C ALA A 95 -1.38 -2.37 19.59
N PRO A 96 -0.93 -1.35 20.34
CA PRO A 96 -0.15 -0.25 19.79
C PRO A 96 1.21 -0.74 19.31
N ALA A 97 1.52 -0.51 18.04
CA ALA A 97 2.82 -0.83 17.46
C ALA A 97 3.74 0.38 17.62
N LEU A 98 4.53 0.37 18.69
CA LEU A 98 5.34 1.50 19.09
C LEU A 98 6.69 1.47 18.37
N LEU A 99 7.05 2.60 17.78
CA LEU A 99 8.39 2.85 17.25
C LEU A 99 9.04 3.95 18.09
N GLU A 100 10.21 3.65 18.66
CA GLU A 100 10.99 4.65 19.39
C GLU A 100 11.68 5.60 18.41
N VAL A 101 11.32 6.89 18.51
CA VAL A 101 11.93 7.97 17.72
C VAL A 101 12.59 8.93 18.71
N GLY A 102 13.86 8.65 19.02
CA GLY A 102 14.59 9.39 20.06
C GLY A 102 14.02 9.09 21.45
N SER A 103 13.43 10.09 22.10
CA SER A 103 12.81 9.96 23.43
C SER A 103 11.29 9.76 23.38
N LEU A 104 10.69 9.63 22.20
CA LEU A 104 9.23 9.54 22.01
C LEU A 104 8.85 8.16 21.45
N ALA A 105 7.87 7.52 22.06
CA ALA A 105 7.23 6.33 21.51
C ALA A 105 6.06 6.75 20.61
N LEU A 106 6.20 6.55 19.30
CA LEU A 106 5.16 6.86 18.32
C LEU A 106 4.43 5.57 17.94
N ASP A 107 3.10 5.54 18.12
CA ASP A 107 2.29 4.47 17.53
C ASP A 107 2.26 4.66 16.00
N VAL A 108 2.85 3.71 15.30
CA VAL A 108 3.07 3.73 13.86
C VAL A 108 1.76 3.80 13.08
N ARG A 109 0.65 3.34 13.67
CA ARG A 109 -0.69 3.36 13.05
C ARG A 109 -1.16 4.77 12.71
N PHE A 110 -0.74 5.79 13.47
CA PHE A 110 -1.08 7.19 13.16
C PHE A 110 -0.48 7.67 11.84
N VAL A 111 0.62 7.07 11.41
CA VAL A 111 1.30 7.42 10.16
C VAL A 111 0.90 6.48 9.04
N THR A 112 0.81 5.18 9.31
CA THR A 112 0.49 4.19 8.27
C THR A 112 -0.95 4.30 7.79
N LEU A 113 -1.95 4.47 8.66
CA LEU A 113 -3.35 4.50 8.22
C LEU A 113 -3.67 5.65 7.23
N PRO A 114 -3.26 6.91 7.47
CA PRO A 114 -3.44 7.96 6.48
C PRO A 114 -2.65 7.72 5.19
N LEU A 115 -1.43 7.16 5.31
CA LEU A 115 -0.61 6.80 4.14
C LEU A 115 -1.29 5.72 3.30
N GLU A 116 -1.89 4.70 3.90
CA GLU A 116 -2.61 3.63 3.21
C GLU A 116 -3.80 4.19 2.43
N VAL A 117 -4.60 5.08 3.04
CA VAL A 117 -5.68 5.77 2.34
C VAL A 117 -5.14 6.57 1.14
N SER A 118 -3.99 7.24 1.32
CA SER A 118 -3.35 7.99 0.23
C SER A 118 -2.84 7.08 -0.90
N VAL A 119 -2.28 5.92 -0.55
CA VAL A 119 -1.80 4.90 -1.50
C VAL A 119 -2.96 4.32 -2.27
N LEU A 120 -4.08 4.01 -1.61
CA LEU A 120 -5.30 3.53 -2.25
C LEU A 120 -5.77 4.51 -3.33
N ILE A 121 -5.89 5.79 -2.99
CA ILE A 121 -6.32 6.83 -3.94
C ILE A 121 -5.31 6.96 -5.10
N ALA A 122 -4.02 7.00 -4.80
CA ALA A 122 -2.98 7.13 -5.81
C ALA A 122 -2.89 5.90 -6.74
N GLY A 123 -3.01 4.69 -6.20
CA GLY A 123 -3.02 3.43 -6.93
C GLY A 123 -4.23 3.30 -7.86
N LEU A 124 -5.42 3.68 -7.39
CA LEU A 124 -6.62 3.75 -8.22
C LEU A 124 -6.49 4.80 -9.33
N ALA A 125 -5.90 5.97 -9.05
CA ALA A 125 -5.63 6.98 -10.06
C ALA A 125 -4.67 6.48 -11.15
N VAL A 126 -3.60 5.78 -10.77
CA VAL A 126 -2.67 5.13 -11.71
C VAL A 126 -3.40 4.09 -12.57
N THR A 127 -4.27 3.28 -11.96
CA THR A 127 -5.05 2.24 -12.64
C THR A 127 -6.00 2.84 -13.68
N ALA A 128 -6.86 3.77 -13.25
CA ALA A 128 -7.86 4.42 -14.10
C ALA A 128 -7.21 5.11 -15.31
N PHE A 129 -6.05 5.73 -15.10
CA PHE A 129 -5.27 6.35 -16.17
C PHE A 129 -4.80 5.33 -17.21
N TRP A 130 -4.26 4.19 -16.79
CA TRP A 130 -3.78 3.18 -17.73
C TRP A 130 -4.91 2.47 -18.48
N MET A 131 -6.04 2.23 -17.83
CA MET A 131 -7.23 1.68 -18.49
C MET A 131 -7.77 2.63 -19.57
N THR A 132 -7.95 3.91 -19.25
CA THR A 132 -8.42 4.92 -20.22
C THR A 132 -7.47 5.08 -21.40
N ARG A 133 -6.15 4.96 -21.19
CA ARG A 133 -5.17 4.97 -22.29
C ARG A 133 -5.31 3.75 -23.21
N ASN A 134 -5.48 2.55 -22.66
CA ASN A 134 -5.65 1.33 -23.46
C ASN A 134 -6.93 1.37 -24.30
N LEU A 135 -8.04 1.85 -23.73
CA LEU A 135 -9.31 2.02 -24.45
C LEU A 135 -9.15 3.02 -25.61
N LYS A 136 -8.50 4.17 -25.37
CA LYS A 136 -8.26 5.17 -26.42
C LYS A 136 -7.34 4.65 -27.54
N SER A 137 -6.35 3.82 -27.19
CA SER A 137 -5.47 3.18 -28.19
C SER A 137 -6.24 2.18 -29.05
N ARG A 138 -7.11 1.37 -28.44
CA ARG A 138 -7.95 0.39 -29.16
C ARG A 138 -8.97 1.08 -30.07
N ALA A 139 -9.61 2.14 -29.58
CA ALA A 139 -10.58 2.91 -30.37
C ALA A 139 -9.95 3.53 -31.63
N ARG A 140 -8.69 3.96 -31.57
CA ARG A 140 -7.95 4.48 -32.73
C ARG A 140 -7.52 3.39 -33.71
N ALA A 141 -7.13 2.22 -33.20
CA ALA A 141 -6.76 1.09 -34.05
C ALA A 141 -7.95 0.59 -34.90
N GLY A 142 -9.18 0.69 -34.38
CA GLY A 142 -10.40 0.37 -35.13
C GLY A 142 -10.92 1.45 -36.08
N GLN A 143 -10.31 2.66 -36.10
CA GLN A 143 -10.67 3.74 -37.02
C GLN A 143 -9.72 3.83 -38.24
N GLY A 144 -8.66 3.02 -38.26
CA GLY A 144 -7.67 2.97 -39.35
C GLY A 144 -7.70 1.65 -40.14
N ALA A 145 -8.76 0.85 -39.98
CA ALA A 145 -9.09 -0.33 -40.76
C ALA A 145 -10.43 -0.09 -41.46
#